data_AF-B3T2E4-F1
#
_entry.id   AF-B3T2E4-F1
#
_cell.length_a   1.000
_cell.length_b   1.000
_cell.length_c   1.000
_cell.angle_alpha   90.00
_cell.angle_beta   90.00
_cell.angle_gamma   90.00
#
_symmetry.space_group_name_H-M   'P 1'
#
loop_
_entity.id
_entity.type
_entity.pdbx_description
1 polymer ?
#
loop_
_entity_poly.entity_id
_entity_poly.type
_entity_poly.pdbx_seq_one_letter_code
_entity_poly.pdbx_strand_id
1 'polypeptide(L)'
;MLFTQTTLAVSIFDDLKKSKKTSYLDFILLKIEQRLTQRHGLLGAQPMALRIQYQSIGSQVEFIEKESKIIISIIGVMSKSRYSQKKYIPKISDCNVLRNILLYGKYGYNIFQKRNRYLTNVNMEEIFLSRFLHNLSLSEKEKNYLVDNTLARVQVIDPVRGNDIFCAGKITEDLR
;
A
#
# COMPACT_ATOMS: atom_id res chain seq x y z
N MET A 1 19.82 -41.96 -11.91
CA MET A 1 19.75 -40.49 -11.69
C MET A 1 18.34 -39.97 -11.43
N LEU A 2 17.26 -40.57 -11.95
CA LEU A 2 15.88 -40.14 -11.63
C LEU A 2 15.46 -40.38 -10.17
N PHE A 3 15.82 -41.52 -9.58
CA PHE A 3 15.46 -41.86 -8.18
C PHE A 3 16.14 -40.96 -7.13
N THR A 4 17.35 -40.47 -7.39
CA THR A 4 18.08 -39.59 -6.47
C THR A 4 17.54 -38.15 -6.48
N GLN A 5 16.95 -37.72 -7.61
CA GLN A 5 16.33 -36.40 -7.73
C GLN A 5 14.96 -36.37 -7.04
N THR A 6 14.17 -37.44 -7.14
CA THR A 6 12.87 -37.53 -6.46
C THR A 6 13.01 -37.57 -4.94
N THR A 7 14.00 -38.29 -4.40
CA THR A 7 14.27 -38.32 -2.95
C THR A 7 14.72 -36.96 -2.40
N LEU A 8 15.54 -36.23 -3.16
CA LEU A 8 16.02 -34.90 -2.78
C LEU A 8 14.92 -33.84 -2.82
N ALA A 9 14.04 -33.90 -3.83
CA ALA A 9 12.87 -33.02 -3.90
C ALA A 9 11.94 -33.24 -2.69
N VAL A 10 11.64 -34.49 -2.35
CA VAL A 10 10.79 -34.82 -1.18
C VAL A 10 11.39 -34.32 0.12
N SER A 11 12.70 -34.53 0.34
CA SER A 11 13.35 -34.05 1.57
C SER A 11 13.33 -32.52 1.69
N ILE A 12 13.47 -31.79 0.58
CA ILE A 12 13.41 -30.32 0.57
C ILE A 12 11.99 -29.84 0.89
N PHE A 13 10.95 -30.41 0.26
CA PHE A 13 9.58 -30.03 0.55
C PHE A 13 9.17 -30.35 1.99
N ASP A 14 9.64 -31.47 2.53
CA ASP A 14 9.43 -31.83 3.93
C ASP A 14 10.11 -30.86 4.89
N ASP A 15 11.34 -30.43 4.59
CA ASP A 15 12.03 -29.40 5.36
C ASP A 15 11.22 -28.09 5.32
N LEU A 16 10.86 -27.59 4.13
CA LEU A 16 10.04 -26.38 4.00
C LEU A 16 8.74 -26.44 4.81
N LYS A 17 8.06 -27.59 4.80
CA LYS A 17 6.80 -27.80 5.53
C LYS A 17 6.99 -27.85 7.04
N LYS A 18 8.11 -28.38 7.53
CA LYS A 18 8.37 -28.57 8.96
C LYS A 18 9.09 -27.39 9.61
N SER A 19 10.12 -26.86 8.96
CA SER A 19 11.00 -25.83 9.51
C SER A 19 10.65 -24.40 9.08
N LYS A 20 9.96 -24.22 7.93
CA LYS A 20 9.68 -22.88 7.35
C LYS A 20 8.19 -22.63 7.09
N LYS A 21 7.30 -23.21 7.90
CA LYS A 21 5.86 -22.98 7.79
C LYS A 21 5.51 -21.56 8.19
N THR A 22 4.96 -20.79 7.25
CA THR A 22 4.50 -19.42 7.49
C THR A 22 3.15 -19.39 8.21
N SER A 23 2.89 -18.36 9.02
CA SER A 23 1.55 -18.16 9.57
C SER A 23 0.58 -17.67 8.48
N TYR A 24 -0.72 -17.86 8.69
CA TYR A 24 -1.72 -17.33 7.75
C TYR A 24 -1.73 -15.79 7.74
N LEU A 25 -1.42 -15.15 8.88
CA LEU A 25 -1.26 -13.71 8.95
C LEU A 25 -0.12 -13.23 8.03
N ASP A 26 1.06 -13.86 8.10
CA ASP A 26 2.20 -13.51 7.23
C ASP A 26 1.83 -13.62 5.74
N PHE A 27 1.07 -14.66 5.37
CA PHE A 27 0.55 -14.80 4.02
C PHE A 27 -0.39 -13.66 3.61
N ILE A 28 -1.27 -13.22 4.51
CA ILE A 28 -2.17 -12.07 4.29
C ILE A 28 -1.34 -10.80 4.08
N LEU A 29 -0.37 -10.52 4.96
CA LEU A 29 0.49 -9.33 4.85
C LEU A 29 1.26 -9.31 3.52
N LEU A 30 1.88 -10.43 3.18
CA LEU A 30 2.61 -10.60 1.92
C LEU A 30 1.70 -10.36 0.70
N LYS A 31 0.47 -10.88 0.74
CA LYS A 31 -0.50 -10.68 -0.35
C LYS A 31 -0.89 -9.21 -0.49
N ILE A 32 -1.10 -8.50 0.62
CA ILE A 32 -1.38 -7.06 0.60
C ILE A 32 -0.19 -6.32 -0.03
N GLU A 33 1.03 -6.58 0.43
CA GLU A 33 2.25 -5.94 -0.05
C GLU A 33 2.50 -6.17 -1.55
N GLN A 34 2.37 -7.42 -2.01
CA GLN A 34 2.50 -7.76 -3.42
C GLN A 34 1.48 -7.02 -4.27
N ARG A 35 0.24 -6.93 -3.80
CA ARG A 35 -0.83 -6.23 -4.52
C ARG A 35 -0.60 -4.72 -4.56
N LEU A 36 -0.01 -4.12 -3.52
CA LEU A 36 0.41 -2.71 -3.53
C LEU A 36 1.51 -2.47 -4.55
N THR A 37 2.53 -3.32 -4.53
CA THR A 37 3.69 -3.23 -5.42
C THR A 37 3.27 -3.29 -6.90
N GLN A 38 2.36 -4.22 -7.25
CA GLN A 38 1.78 -4.31 -8.59
C GLN A 38 1.07 -3.02 -9.03
N ARG A 39 0.60 -2.21 -8.08
CA ARG A 39 -0.20 -1.00 -8.32
C ARG A 39 0.64 0.28 -8.35
N HIS A 40 1.95 0.20 -8.07
CA HIS A 40 2.87 1.34 -8.22
C HIS A 40 2.83 1.94 -9.62
N GLY A 41 2.57 1.13 -10.66
CA GLY A 41 2.42 1.60 -12.04
C GLY A 41 1.31 2.64 -12.24
N LEU A 42 0.28 2.65 -11.39
CA LEU A 42 -0.79 3.66 -11.44
C LEU A 42 -0.29 5.08 -11.11
N LEU A 43 0.86 5.16 -10.43
CA LEU A 43 1.48 6.42 -10.04
C LEU A 43 2.49 6.95 -11.05
N GLY A 44 2.64 6.29 -12.20
CA GLY A 44 3.54 6.68 -13.28
C GLY A 44 3.29 8.07 -13.86
N ALA A 45 4.16 8.44 -14.80
CA ALA A 45 4.20 9.77 -15.40
C ALA A 45 2.87 10.13 -16.11
N GLN A 46 2.40 11.36 -15.92
CA GLN A 46 1.21 11.89 -16.59
C GLN A 46 1.57 13.10 -17.48
N PRO A 47 1.02 13.19 -18.72
CA PRO A 47 1.28 14.31 -19.61
C PRO A 47 0.73 15.64 -19.04
N MET A 48 -0.42 15.59 -18.36
CA MET A 48 -0.95 16.70 -17.56
C MET A 48 -1.04 16.27 -16.09
N ALA A 49 -0.04 16.68 -15.31
CA ALA A 49 0.08 16.27 -13.91
C ALA A 49 -0.84 17.09 -13.00
N LEU A 50 -2.01 16.53 -12.68
CA LEU A 50 -2.94 17.04 -11.67
C LEU A 50 -2.50 16.70 -10.24
N ARG A 51 -1.62 15.71 -10.08
CA ARG A 51 -0.99 15.29 -8.82
C ARG A 51 0.52 15.37 -8.89
N ILE A 52 1.16 15.20 -7.74
CA ILE A 52 2.60 14.98 -7.65
C ILE A 52 3.04 13.84 -8.60
N GLN A 53 4.11 14.08 -9.33
CA GLN A 53 4.79 13.08 -10.15
C GLN A 53 5.92 12.47 -9.35
N TYR A 54 5.94 11.16 -9.25
CA TYR A 54 6.93 10.43 -8.48
C TYR A 54 7.95 9.78 -9.40
N GLN A 55 9.22 9.80 -9.00
CA GLN A 55 10.28 9.04 -9.67
C GLN A 55 10.36 7.60 -9.16
N SER A 56 9.99 7.37 -7.90
CA SER A 56 9.95 6.05 -7.28
C SER A 56 8.87 5.99 -6.22
N ILE A 57 8.26 4.81 -6.09
CA ILE A 57 7.26 4.49 -5.07
C ILE A 57 7.71 3.22 -4.37
N GLY A 58 7.71 3.24 -3.05
CA GLY A 58 7.89 2.07 -2.19
C GLY A 58 6.62 1.79 -1.39
N SER A 59 6.36 0.51 -1.12
CA SER A 59 5.32 0.09 -0.20
C SER A 59 5.81 -1.08 0.63
N GLN A 60 5.48 -1.11 1.91
CA GLN A 60 5.78 -2.20 2.82
C GLN A 60 4.59 -2.43 3.74
N VAL A 61 4.36 -3.68 4.13
CA VAL A 61 3.31 -4.05 5.08
C VAL A 61 3.94 -4.77 6.26
N GLU A 62 3.73 -4.23 7.47
CA GLU A 62 4.25 -4.80 8.71
C GLU A 62 3.11 -5.03 9.72
N PHE A 63 3.24 -6.06 10.54
CA PHE A 63 2.35 -6.28 11.69
C PHE A 63 3.09 -5.94 12.98
N ILE A 64 2.50 -5.04 13.77
CA ILE A 64 3.03 -4.61 15.07
C ILE A 64 2.32 -5.41 16.15
N GLU A 65 2.93 -6.52 16.58
CA GLU A 65 2.34 -7.46 17.55
C GLU A 65 1.82 -6.77 18.83
N LYS A 66 2.63 -5.86 19.40
CA LYS A 66 2.30 -5.14 20.64
C LYS A 66 1.02 -4.32 20.53
N GLU A 67 0.72 -3.80 19.35
CA GLU A 67 -0.47 -2.98 19.10
C GLU A 67 -1.59 -3.75 18.39
N SER A 68 -1.30 -4.98 17.95
CA SER A 68 -2.19 -5.77 17.08
C SER A 68 -2.65 -4.99 15.84
N LYS A 69 -1.74 -4.22 15.24
CA LYS A 69 -2.02 -3.36 14.08
C LYS A 69 -1.21 -3.77 12.87
N ILE A 70 -1.82 -3.64 11.70
CA ILE A 70 -1.14 -3.73 10.42
C ILE A 70 -0.80 -2.30 9.98
N ILE A 71 0.45 -2.06 9.62
CA ILE A 71 0.90 -0.78 9.09
C ILE A 71 1.26 -0.97 7.62
N ILE A 72 0.58 -0.21 6.76
CA ILE A 72 0.93 -0.06 5.35
C ILE A 72 1.76 1.21 5.20
N SER A 73 3.06 1.06 5.04
CA SER A 73 3.99 2.15 4.79
C SER A 73 4.10 2.40 3.30
N ILE A 74 3.87 3.64 2.86
CA ILE A 74 3.94 4.07 1.45
C ILE A 74 4.89 5.25 1.36
N ILE A 75 5.90 5.16 0.51
CA ILE A 75 6.89 6.22 0.30
C ILE A 75 6.84 6.62 -1.17
N GLY A 76 6.54 7.90 -1.43
CA GLY A 76 6.59 8.47 -2.77
C GLY A 76 7.70 9.51 -2.87
N VAL A 77 8.72 9.24 -3.69
CA VAL A 77 9.79 10.21 -3.96
C VAL A 77 9.40 11.07 -5.14
N MET A 78 9.30 12.38 -4.94
CA MET A 78 8.96 13.34 -5.99
C MET A 78 10.00 13.32 -7.11
N SER A 79 9.56 13.58 -8.34
CA SER A 79 10.45 13.67 -9.51
C SER A 79 11.45 14.82 -9.40
N LYS A 80 12.72 14.49 -9.16
CA LYS A 80 13.80 15.50 -9.02
C LYS A 80 13.88 16.42 -10.24
N SER A 81 13.80 15.87 -11.45
CA SER A 81 13.88 16.64 -12.70
C SER A 81 12.75 17.67 -12.81
N ARG A 82 11.51 17.27 -12.54
CA ARG A 82 10.34 18.16 -12.59
C ARG A 82 10.40 19.26 -11.54
N TYR A 83 10.70 18.91 -10.29
CA TYR A 83 10.61 19.86 -9.17
C TYR A 83 11.86 20.71 -8.98
N SER A 84 12.96 20.39 -9.67
CA SER A 84 14.08 21.33 -9.84
C SER A 84 13.63 22.57 -10.62
N GLN A 85 12.77 22.40 -11.62
CA GLN A 85 12.26 23.49 -12.46
C GLN A 85 10.96 24.11 -11.91
N LYS A 86 10.08 23.28 -11.33
CA LYS A 86 8.79 23.72 -10.77
C LYS A 86 8.83 23.76 -9.26
N LYS A 87 8.58 24.94 -8.67
CA LYS A 87 8.39 25.07 -7.21
C LYS A 87 7.04 24.47 -6.81
N TYR A 88 7.08 23.50 -5.89
CA TYR A 88 5.91 22.87 -5.30
C TYR A 88 6.26 22.39 -3.89
N ILE A 89 5.33 22.54 -2.95
CA ILE A 89 5.47 22.05 -1.57
C ILE A 89 4.36 21.02 -1.36
N PRO A 90 4.71 19.76 -1.01
CA PRO A 90 3.73 18.72 -0.68
C PRO A 90 2.77 19.12 0.43
N LYS A 91 1.52 18.66 0.32
CA LYS A 91 0.45 18.89 1.30
C LYS A 91 -0.17 17.58 1.77
N ILE A 92 -0.96 17.64 2.84
CA ILE A 92 -1.70 16.48 3.38
C ILE A 92 -2.61 15.84 2.33
N SER A 93 -3.19 16.64 1.43
CA SER A 93 -3.99 16.12 0.31
C SER A 93 -3.17 15.26 -0.65
N ASP A 94 -1.87 15.53 -0.83
CA ASP A 94 -1.01 14.71 -1.69
C ASP A 94 -0.71 13.34 -1.09
N CYS A 95 -0.52 13.26 0.24
CA CYS A 95 -0.45 11.97 0.95
C CYS A 95 -1.70 11.14 0.69
N ASN A 96 -2.87 11.77 0.83
CA ASN A 96 -4.14 11.11 0.63
C ASN A 96 -4.33 10.68 -0.83
N VAL A 97 -4.00 11.53 -1.81
CA VAL A 97 -4.04 11.17 -3.24
C VAL A 97 -3.12 9.99 -3.54
N LEU A 98 -1.90 10.01 -3.04
CA LEU A 98 -0.93 8.92 -3.19
C LEU A 98 -1.49 7.58 -2.68
N ARG A 99 -1.98 7.58 -1.44
CA ARG A 99 -2.62 6.41 -0.81
C ARG A 99 -3.88 5.99 -1.56
N ASN A 100 -4.73 6.93 -1.96
CA ASN A 100 -6.01 6.64 -2.60
C ASN A 100 -5.84 5.96 -3.96
N ILE A 101 -4.82 6.35 -4.72
CA ILE A 101 -4.50 5.72 -6.00
C ILE A 101 -4.00 4.29 -5.76
N LEU A 102 -3.10 4.10 -4.80
CA LEU A 102 -2.57 2.76 -4.51
C LEU A 102 -3.62 1.83 -3.93
N LEU A 103 -4.35 2.24 -2.90
CA LEU A 103 -5.34 1.37 -2.26
C LEU A 103 -6.64 1.28 -3.08
N TYR A 104 -7.17 2.41 -3.54
CA TYR A 104 -8.53 2.49 -4.12
C TYR A 104 -8.56 2.77 -5.62
N GLY A 105 -7.41 3.03 -6.25
CA GLY A 105 -7.36 3.31 -7.71
C GLY A 105 -8.19 4.54 -8.08
N LYS A 106 -8.41 5.44 -7.12
CA LYS A 106 -9.23 6.63 -7.24
C LYS A 106 -8.43 7.83 -6.76
N TYR A 107 -8.66 8.99 -7.36
CA TYR A 107 -7.96 10.22 -6.98
C TYR A 107 -8.45 10.76 -5.62
N GLY A 108 -9.77 10.72 -5.37
CA GLY A 108 -10.37 11.09 -4.08
C GLY A 108 -10.50 12.59 -3.82
N TYR A 109 -9.95 13.45 -4.68
CA TYR A 109 -10.01 14.91 -4.59
C TYR A 109 -10.36 15.54 -5.96
N ASN A 110 -10.83 16.79 -5.96
CA ASN A 110 -10.99 17.56 -7.18
C ASN A 110 -9.77 18.47 -7.45
N ILE A 111 -9.80 19.23 -8.54
CA ILE A 111 -8.75 20.19 -8.91
C ILE A 111 -8.48 21.27 -7.85
N PHE A 112 -9.46 21.56 -6.98
CA PHE A 112 -9.35 22.49 -5.85
C PHE A 112 -8.90 21.81 -4.56
N GLN A 113 -8.41 20.57 -4.63
CA GLN A 113 -8.00 19.76 -3.47
C GLN A 113 -9.13 19.56 -2.43
N LYS A 114 -10.40 19.66 -2.84
CA LYS A 114 -11.55 19.29 -2.00
C LYS A 114 -11.84 17.80 -2.15
N ARG A 115 -12.17 17.13 -1.03
CA ARG A 115 -12.52 15.72 -1.01
C ARG A 115 -13.69 15.45 -1.95
N ASN A 116 -13.55 14.42 -2.76
CA ASN A 116 -14.57 13.98 -3.68
C ASN A 116 -15.63 13.15 -2.93
N ARG A 117 -16.91 13.38 -3.21
CA ARG A 117 -18.03 12.65 -2.61
C ARG A 117 -18.04 11.16 -2.98
N TYR A 118 -17.36 10.75 -4.05
CA TYR A 118 -17.36 9.35 -4.52
C TYR A 118 -16.38 8.41 -3.78
N LEU A 119 -15.53 8.93 -2.88
CA LEU A 119 -14.63 8.11 -2.07
C LEU A 119 -14.98 8.27 -0.58
N THR A 120 -16.12 7.69 -0.21
CA THR A 120 -16.59 7.61 1.17
C THR A 120 -15.80 6.56 1.95
N ASN A 121 -15.91 6.57 3.28
CA ASN A 121 -15.25 5.57 4.14
C ASN A 121 -15.74 4.16 3.83
N VAL A 122 -17.05 3.98 3.61
CA VAL A 122 -17.67 2.72 3.20
C VAL A 122 -17.09 2.24 1.86
N ASN A 123 -16.98 3.13 0.87
CA ASN A 123 -16.40 2.72 -0.42
C ASN A 123 -14.90 2.38 -0.32
N MET A 124 -14.14 3.03 0.57
CA MET A 124 -12.74 2.69 0.80
C MET A 124 -12.61 1.27 1.38
N GLU A 125 -13.47 0.93 2.35
CA GLU A 125 -13.56 -0.40 2.93
C GLU A 125 -13.92 -1.46 1.89
N GLU A 126 -15.02 -1.28 1.17
CA GLU A 126 -15.48 -2.22 0.12
C GLU A 126 -14.39 -2.48 -0.93
N ILE A 127 -13.73 -1.42 -1.40
CA ILE A 127 -12.65 -1.52 -2.38
C ILE A 127 -11.44 -2.25 -1.78
N PHE A 128 -11.11 -1.99 -0.53
CA PHE A 128 -10.00 -2.67 0.14
C PHE A 128 -10.28 -4.18 0.28
N LEU A 129 -11.44 -4.55 0.81
CA LEU A 129 -11.88 -5.93 0.96
C LEU A 129 -11.85 -6.67 -0.38
N SER A 130 -12.47 -6.08 -1.41
CA SER A 130 -12.51 -6.64 -2.75
C SER A 130 -11.10 -6.84 -3.34
N ARG A 131 -10.20 -5.88 -3.17
CA ARG A 131 -8.91 -5.93 -3.85
C ARG A 131 -7.84 -6.75 -3.16
N PHE A 132 -7.83 -6.72 -1.84
CA PHE A 132 -6.77 -7.30 -1.04
C PHE A 132 -7.20 -8.60 -0.37
N LEU A 133 -8.48 -8.72 0.01
CA LEU A 133 -8.95 -9.83 0.85
C LEU A 133 -9.93 -10.81 0.17
N HIS A 134 -10.51 -10.52 -1.02
CA HIS A 134 -11.59 -11.35 -1.59
C HIS A 134 -11.24 -12.84 -1.79
N ASN A 135 -10.00 -13.15 -2.19
CA ASN A 135 -9.53 -14.51 -2.45
C ASN A 135 -8.87 -15.14 -1.20
N LEU A 136 -9.33 -14.79 0.00
CA LEU A 136 -8.84 -15.34 1.25
C LEU A 136 -9.99 -16.03 1.95
N SER A 137 -9.72 -17.21 2.50
CA SER A 137 -10.65 -17.93 3.36
C SER A 137 -10.69 -17.24 4.73
N LEU A 138 -11.37 -16.09 4.78
CA LEU A 138 -11.57 -15.27 5.96
C LEU A 138 -13.07 -15.09 6.17
N SER A 139 -13.51 -15.21 7.42
CA SER A 139 -14.84 -14.79 7.85
C SER A 139 -15.01 -13.27 7.73
N GLU A 140 -16.25 -12.79 7.66
CA GLU A 140 -16.53 -11.36 7.65
C GLU A 140 -16.00 -10.66 8.91
N LYS A 141 -16.06 -11.33 10.06
CA LYS A 141 -15.49 -10.81 11.31
C LYS A 141 -13.99 -10.58 11.20
N GLU A 142 -13.24 -11.53 10.62
CA GLU A 142 -11.80 -11.39 10.42
C GLU A 142 -11.47 -10.30 9.39
N LYS A 143 -12.22 -10.21 8.29
CA LYS A 143 -12.06 -9.15 7.29
C LYS A 143 -12.23 -7.77 7.89
N ASN A 144 -13.31 -7.55 8.64
CA ASN A 144 -13.60 -6.29 9.30
C ASN A 144 -12.51 -5.95 10.32
N TYR A 145 -12.08 -6.94 11.11
CA TYR A 145 -10.99 -6.75 12.07
C TYR A 145 -9.68 -6.34 11.39
N LEU A 146 -9.33 -6.96 10.26
CA LEU A 146 -8.15 -6.57 9.48
C LEU A 146 -8.27 -5.13 8.97
N VAL A 147 -9.42 -4.73 8.43
CA VAL A 147 -9.62 -3.36 7.94
C VAL A 147 -9.51 -2.33 9.08
N ASP A 148 -10.21 -2.57 10.19
CA ASP A 148 -10.27 -1.63 11.32
C ASP A 148 -8.92 -1.43 12.00
N ASN A 149 -8.08 -2.47 12.00
CA ASN A 149 -6.74 -2.45 12.60
C ASN A 149 -5.62 -2.21 11.60
N THR A 150 -5.94 -1.84 10.35
CA THR A 150 -4.93 -1.43 9.36
C THR A 150 -4.80 0.09 9.30
N LEU A 151 -3.58 0.58 9.50
CA LEU A 151 -3.21 1.98 9.34
C LEU A 151 -2.36 2.16 8.07
N ALA A 152 -2.48 3.33 7.45
CA ALA A 152 -1.55 3.79 6.43
C ALA A 152 -0.61 4.84 7.02
N ARG A 153 0.68 4.71 6.71
CA ARG A 153 1.71 5.72 6.93
C ARG A 153 2.25 6.12 5.57
N VAL A 154 2.15 7.40 5.23
CA VAL A 154 2.53 7.91 3.92
C VAL A 154 3.60 8.96 4.09
N GLN A 155 4.70 8.80 3.37
CA GLN A 155 5.74 9.81 3.25
C GLN A 155 5.84 10.26 1.80
N VAL A 156 5.82 11.57 1.59
CA VAL A 156 6.17 12.19 0.31
C VAL A 156 7.49 12.92 0.49
N ILE A 157 8.51 12.49 -0.26
CA ILE A 157 9.88 13.03 -0.16
C ILE A 157 10.09 14.04 -1.29
N ASP A 158 10.51 15.26 -0.94
CA ASP A 158 10.97 16.30 -1.88
C ASP A 158 12.52 16.27 -1.95
N PRO A 159 13.10 15.56 -2.94
CA PRO A 159 14.55 15.37 -3.01
C PRO A 159 15.31 16.62 -3.44
N VAL A 160 14.62 17.74 -3.76
CA VAL A 160 15.24 18.98 -4.21
C VAL A 160 15.38 19.97 -3.06
N ARG A 161 14.35 20.09 -2.22
CA ARG A 161 14.28 21.12 -1.17
C ARG A 161 14.07 20.59 0.24
N GLY A 162 13.81 19.28 0.40
CA GLY A 162 13.60 18.66 1.71
C GLY A 162 12.28 19.05 2.38
N ASN A 163 11.28 19.52 1.62
CA ASN A 163 9.92 19.77 2.13
C ASN A 163 9.12 18.48 2.24
N ASP A 164 9.70 17.49 2.92
CA ASP A 164 9.07 16.18 3.10
C ASP A 164 7.81 16.33 3.95
N ILE A 165 6.80 15.53 3.65
CA ILE A 165 5.58 15.44 4.46
C ILE A 165 5.31 14.00 4.84
N PHE A 166 4.89 13.81 6.09
CA PHE A 166 4.43 12.56 6.64
C PHE A 166 2.97 12.67 7.04
N CYS A 167 2.17 11.68 6.68
CA CYS A 167 0.77 11.62 7.05
C CYS A 167 0.42 10.20 7.52
N ALA A 168 -0.46 10.08 8.51
CA ALA A 168 -0.90 8.79 9.02
C ALA A 168 -2.38 8.76 9.36
N GLY A 169 -2.96 7.56 9.37
CA GLY A 169 -4.36 7.37 9.73
C GLY A 169 -4.87 6.00 9.34
N LYS A 170 -6.16 5.75 9.57
CA LYS A 170 -6.82 4.53 9.12
C LYS A 170 -6.91 4.48 7.61
N ILE A 171 -6.87 3.27 7.05
CA ILE A 171 -7.07 3.09 5.61
C ILE A 171 -8.47 3.54 5.16
N THR A 172 -9.49 3.56 6.00
CA THR A 172 -10.85 3.98 5.60
C THR A 172 -11.13 5.46 5.83
N GLU A 173 -10.17 6.24 6.34
CA GLU A 173 -10.34 7.66 6.67
C GLU A 173 -9.30 8.52 5.96
N ASP A 174 -9.44 9.85 6.01
CA ASP A 174 -8.39 10.76 5.53
C ASP A 174 -7.20 10.75 6.49
N LEU A 175 -6.00 10.69 5.92
CA LEU A 175 -4.75 10.79 6.66
C LEU A 175 -4.55 12.22 7.16
N ARG A 176 -3.92 12.34 8.33
CA ARG A 176 -3.59 13.61 8.98
C ARG A 176 -2.09 13.79 9.06
#